data_AF-A0A0E3SJZ0-F1
#
_entry.id   AF-A0A0E3SJZ0-F1
#
_cell.length_a   1.000
_cell.length_b   1.000
_cell.length_c   1.000
_cell.angle_alpha   90.00
_cell.angle_beta   90.00
_cell.angle_gamma   90.00
#
_symmetry.space_group_name_H-M   'P 1'
#
loop_
_entity.id
_entity.type
_entity.pdbx_description
1 polymer ?
#
loop_
_entity_poly.entity_id
_entity_poly.type
_entity_poly.pdbx_seq_one_letter_code
_entity_poly.pdbx_strand_id
1 'polypeptide(L)'
;MVLIPDRKDEVEYFTVDSRGYPTPTKTVYAKKEATIIVGHRERNSLIVTPQDRVFTGVFGSNGRLSSVGKDLEGQELTVIVHVPEEN
;
A
#
# COMPACT_ATOMS: atom_id res chain seq x y z
N MET A 1 15.68 -3.21 5.93
CA MET A 1 15.40 -4.51 5.28
C MET A 1 14.88 -4.15 3.90
N VAL A 2 15.58 -4.49 2.83
CA VAL A 2 15.16 -4.08 1.48
C VAL A 2 13.92 -4.90 1.09
N LEU A 3 12.76 -4.25 0.96
CA LEU A 3 11.59 -4.86 0.36
C LEU A 3 11.75 -4.71 -1.16
N ILE A 4 12.08 -5.81 -1.82
CA ILE A 4 12.03 -5.90 -3.28
C ILE A 4 10.64 -6.46 -3.59
N PRO A 5 9.70 -5.66 -4.10
CA PRO A 5 8.42 -6.20 -4.57
C PRO A 5 8.71 -7.34 -5.57
N ASP A 6 7.98 -8.44 -5.43
CA ASP A 6 8.10 -9.57 -6.35
C ASP A 6 7.75 -9.11 -7.76
N ARG A 7 8.17 -9.86 -8.78
CA ARG A 7 8.02 -9.48 -10.20
C ARG A 7 6.56 -9.28 -10.63
N LYS A 8 5.60 -9.80 -9.85
CA LYS A 8 4.15 -9.68 -10.08
C LYS A 8 3.44 -8.71 -9.13
N ASP A 9 4.14 -8.19 -8.12
CA ASP A 9 3.56 -7.20 -7.22
C ASP A 9 3.32 -5.88 -7.98
N GLU A 10 2.16 -5.29 -7.78
CA GLU A 10 1.83 -3.99 -8.35
C GLU A 10 2.10 -2.90 -7.31
N VAL A 11 2.87 -1.88 -7.69
CA VAL A 11 3.15 -0.73 -6.81
C VAL A 11 2.26 0.43 -7.20
N GLU A 12 1.46 0.88 -6.24
CA GLU A 12 0.53 1.99 -6.39
C GLU A 12 0.77 3.06 -5.33
N TYR A 13 0.33 4.29 -5.62
CA TYR A 13 0.49 5.42 -4.72
C TYR A 13 -0.86 5.93 -4.26
N PHE A 14 -1.02 6.03 -2.95
CA PHE A 14 -2.25 6.43 -2.30
C PHE A 14 -1.99 7.66 -1.41
N THR A 15 -3.05 8.38 -1.05
CA THR A 15 -3.00 9.42 -0.03
C THR A 15 -4.02 9.12 1.05
N VAL A 16 -3.68 9.39 2.30
CA VAL A 16 -4.56 9.16 3.44
C VAL A 16 -5.61 10.27 3.54
N ASP A 17 -6.89 9.91 3.53
CA ASP A 17 -8.01 10.82 3.73
C ASP A 17 -8.14 11.28 5.19
N SER A 18 -9.05 12.22 5.45
CA SER A 18 -9.31 12.75 6.80
C SER A 18 -9.93 11.76 7.78
N ARG A 19 -10.24 10.55 7.32
CA ARG A 19 -10.73 9.44 8.12
C ARG A 19 -9.62 8.43 8.42
N GLY A 20 -8.41 8.64 7.92
CA GLY A 20 -7.27 7.74 8.08
C GLY A 20 -7.21 6.61 7.06
N TYR A 21 -7.97 6.70 5.95
CA TYR A 21 -8.01 5.65 4.94
C TYR A 21 -7.20 6.02 3.70
N PRO A 22 -6.46 5.06 3.11
CA PRO A 22 -5.84 5.23 1.81
C PRO A 22 -6.90 5.45 0.71
N THR A 23 -6.66 6.44 -0.14
CA THR A 23 -7.47 6.77 -1.32
C THR A 23 -6.59 6.89 -2.58
N PRO A 24 -7.10 6.57 -3.78
CA PRO A 24 -8.49 6.23 -4.14
C PRO A 24 -8.83 4.75 -3.91
N THR A 25 -10.12 4.38 -3.94
CA THR A 25 -10.53 2.96 -3.92
C THR A 25 -10.22 2.27 -5.24
N LYS A 26 -9.68 1.05 -5.20
CA LYS A 26 -9.29 0.26 -6.37
C LYS A 26 -9.98 -1.10 -6.33
N THR A 27 -11.13 -1.22 -6.99
CA THR A 27 -11.92 -2.46 -7.04
C THR A 27 -11.21 -3.61 -7.75
N VAL A 28 -10.28 -3.31 -8.66
CA VAL A 28 -9.37 -4.29 -9.29
C VAL A 28 -8.53 -5.08 -8.28
N TYR A 29 -8.26 -4.49 -7.12
CA TYR A 29 -7.52 -5.14 -6.04
C TYR A 29 -8.42 -5.74 -4.97
N ALA A 30 -9.74 -5.81 -5.18
CA ALA A 30 -10.66 -6.34 -4.17
C ALA A 30 -10.21 -7.72 -3.67
N LYS A 31 -10.16 -7.87 -2.34
CA LYS A 31 -9.70 -9.07 -1.62
C LYS A 31 -8.20 -9.41 -1.77
N LYS A 32 -7.40 -8.56 -2.41
CA LYS A 32 -5.94 -8.72 -2.45
C LYS A 32 -5.30 -8.17 -1.18
N GLU A 33 -4.24 -8.82 -0.75
CA GLU A 33 -3.38 -8.34 0.33
C GLU A 33 -2.40 -7.29 -0.21
N ALA A 34 -1.96 -6.40 0.68
CA ALA A 34 -1.01 -5.37 0.31
C ALA A 34 -0.10 -4.99 1.48
N THR A 35 1.14 -4.65 1.13
CA THR A 35 2.09 -3.99 2.03
C THR A 35 2.04 -2.50 1.80
N ILE A 36 1.84 -1.72 2.86
CA ILE A 36 1.66 -0.28 2.83
C ILE A 36 2.85 0.37 3.51
N ILE A 37 3.49 1.30 2.83
CA ILE A 37 4.68 1.99 3.32
C ILE A 37 4.37 3.47 3.28
N VAL A 38 4.58 4.18 4.38
CA VAL A 38 4.37 5.63 4.43
C VAL A 38 5.51 6.32 3.68
N GLY A 39 5.18 7.11 2.65
CA GLY A 39 6.14 7.78 1.77
C GLY A 39 6.67 6.91 0.64
N HIS A 40 7.95 7.09 0.29
CA HIS A 40 8.71 6.29 -0.70
C HIS A 40 8.20 6.31 -2.14
N ARG A 41 8.17 7.49 -2.77
CA ARG A 41 7.81 7.63 -4.20
C ARG A 41 8.99 7.41 -5.16
N GLU A 42 9.89 6.50 -4.84
CA GLU A 42 11.10 6.26 -5.62
C GLU A 42 10.83 5.25 -6.75
N ARG A 43 11.09 5.66 -7.99
CA ARG A 43 10.73 4.89 -9.21
C ARG A 43 11.57 3.63 -9.47
N ASN A 44 12.77 3.53 -8.89
CA ASN A 44 13.76 2.52 -9.32
C ASN A 44 14.30 1.63 -8.19
N SER A 45 14.15 1.99 -6.93
CA SER A 45 14.61 1.17 -5.79
C SER A 45 13.89 1.62 -4.53
N LEU A 46 12.97 0.80 -4.02
CA LEU A 46 12.29 1.07 -2.77
C LEU A 46 13.20 0.60 -1.62
N ILE A 47 13.89 1.53 -0.96
CA ILE A 47 14.79 1.19 0.15
C ILE A 47 14.04 1.42 1.47
N VAL A 48 13.44 0.35 2.00
CA VAL A 48 12.75 0.40 3.28
C VAL A 48 13.72 0.18 4.44
N THR A 49 13.81 1.15 5.32
CA THR A 49 14.62 1.12 6.53
C THR A 49 13.76 0.73 7.74
N PRO A 50 14.36 0.30 8.87
CA PRO A 50 13.61 0.01 10.10
C PRO A 50 12.89 1.23 10.70
N GLN A 51 13.25 2.44 10.26
CA GLN A 51 12.60 3.68 10.70
C GLN A 51 11.33 3.99 9.92
N ASP A 52 11.14 3.34 8.77
CA ASP A 52 9.98 3.53 7.93
C ASP A 52 8.76 2.84 8.54
N ARG A 53 7.62 3.52 8.45
CA ARG A 53 6.34 2.98 8.90
C ARG A 53 5.78 2.06 7.81
N VAL A 54 5.81 0.76 8.11
CA VAL A 54 5.26 -0.28 7.26
C VAL A 54 4.06 -0.91 7.94
N PHE A 55 3.00 -1.10 7.17
CA PHE A 55 1.76 -1.75 7.58
C PHE A 55 1.42 -2.85 6.59
N THR A 56 0.66 -3.83 7.04
CA THR A 56 -0.01 -4.78 6.14
C THR A 56 -1.50 -4.45 6.12
N GLY A 57 -2.10 -4.57 4.94
CA GLY A 57 -3.50 -4.26 4.73
C GLY A 57 -4.13 -5.20 3.72
N VAL A 58 -5.45 -5.18 3.66
CA VAL A 58 -6.21 -5.92 2.66
C VAL A 58 -7.19 -4.97 2.01
N PHE A 59 -7.37 -5.11 0.71
CA PHE A 59 -8.44 -4.42 0.02
C PHE A 59 -9.77 -5.12 0.33
N GLY A 60 -10.72 -4.35 0.88
CA GLY A 60 -12.09 -4.80 1.04
C GLY A 60 -12.74 -5.15 -0.30
N SER A 61 -13.92 -5.80 -0.25
CA SER A 61 -14.66 -6.18 -1.47
C SER A 61 -15.07 -4.99 -2.35
N ASN A 62 -15.09 -3.78 -1.79
CA ASN A 62 -15.34 -2.52 -2.49
C ASN A 62 -14.05 -1.84 -3.00
N GLY A 63 -12.89 -2.49 -2.90
CA GLY A 63 -11.60 -1.92 -3.29
C GLY A 63 -11.05 -0.86 -2.33
N ARG A 64 -11.62 -0.71 -1.13
CA ARG A 64 -11.07 0.18 -0.11
C ARG A 64 -10.00 -0.54 0.69
N LEU A 65 -8.82 0.05 0.79
CA LEU A 65 -7.74 -0.49 1.60
C LEU A 65 -8.00 -0.28 3.09
N SER A 66 -7.46 -1.17 3.93
CA SER A 66 -7.47 -1.04 5.38
C SER A 66 -7.03 0.36 5.83
N SER A 67 -7.65 0.84 6.92
CA SER A 67 -7.26 2.12 7.53
C SER A 67 -5.83 2.04 8.05
N VAL A 68 -5.05 3.11 7.83
CA VAL A 68 -3.69 3.26 8.36
C VAL A 68 -3.64 4.19 9.57
N GLY A 69 -4.78 4.78 9.94
CA GLY A 69 -4.92 5.70 11.07
C GLY A 69 -4.95 7.16 10.64
N LYS A 70 -5.62 7.99 11.45
CA LYS A 70 -5.80 9.43 11.18
C LYS A 70 -4.53 10.25 11.38
N ASP A 71 -3.59 9.75 12.18
CA ASP A 71 -2.29 10.38 12.42
C ASP A 71 -1.43 10.46 11.14
N LEU A 72 -1.84 9.76 10.08
CA LEU A 72 -1.21 9.78 8.77
C LEU A 72 -2.01 10.58 7.72
N GLU A 73 -3.06 11.29 8.12
CA GLU A 73 -3.87 12.14 7.21
C GLU A 73 -2.97 13.04 6.33
N GLY A 74 -3.24 13.07 5.03
CA GLY A 74 -2.50 13.85 4.05
C GLY A 74 -1.14 13.28 3.66
N GLN A 75 -0.68 12.20 4.30
CA GLN A 75 0.56 11.54 3.89
C GLN A 75 0.35 10.67 2.65
N GLU A 76 1.39 10.64 1.81
CA GLU A 76 1.49 9.70 0.69
C GLU A 76 1.88 8.32 1.19
N LEU A 77 1.33 7.30 0.56
CA LEU A 77 1.60 5.90 0.84
C LEU A 77 2.03 5.22 -0.45
N THR A 78 3.04 4.37 -0.34
CA THR A 78 3.36 3.38 -1.36
C THR A 78 2.72 2.06 -0.96
N VAL A 79 1.83 1.57 -1.82
CA VAL A 79 1.05 0.35 -1.60
C VAL A 79 1.52 -0.70 -2.60
N ILE A 80 2.15 -1.74 -2.09
CA ILE A 80 2.57 -2.92 -2.84
C ILE A 80 1.44 -3.94 -2.74
N VAL A 81 0.73 -4.16 -3.84
CA VAL A 81 -0.38 -5.10 -3.92
C VAL A 81 0.15 -6.48 -4.29
N HIS A 82 -0.12 -7.47 -3.46
CA HIS A 82 0.28 -8.85 -3.68
C HIS A 82 -0.71 -9.53 -4.61
N VAL A 83 -0.25 -9.84 -5.82
CA VAL A 83 -1.04 -10.56 -6.82
C VAL A 83 -0.65 -12.04 -6.77
N PRO A 84 -1.51 -12.92 -6.25
CA PRO A 84 -1.21 -14.36 -6.23
C PRO A 84 -1.13 -14.88 -7.67
N GLU A 85 -0.24 -15.84 -7.93
CA GLU A 85 -0.23 -16.54 -9.22
C GLU A 85 -1.57 -17.27 -9.39
N GLU A 86 -2.36 -16.88 -10.39
CA GLU A 86 -3.47 -17.74 -10.86
C GLU A 86 -2.84 -19.05 -11.35
N ASN A 87 -3.22 -20.14 -10.69
CA ASN A 87 -2.73 -21.49 -10.92
C ASN A 87 -3.47 -22.16 -12.09
#